data_AF-Q4ZMD7-F1
#
_entry.id   AF-Q4ZMD7-F1
#
_cell.length_a   1.000
_cell.length_b   1.000
_cell.length_c   1.000
_cell.angle_alpha   90.00
_cell.angle_beta   90.00
_cell.angle_gamma   90.00
#
_symmetry.space_group_name_H-M   'P 1'
#
loop_
_entity.id
_entity.type
_entity.pdbx_description
1 polymer ?
#
loop_
_entity_poly.entity_id
_entity_poly.type
_entity_poly.pdbx_seq_one_letter_code
_entity_poly.pdbx_strand_id
1 'polypeptide(L)'
;MAEANAGRLSMSAVCLIDTSVLLNLLKVPGRSQDAAAVVTAFGEYAAINCTFILPMATILETGNHIAQNGNGSVRRETAQRFCEAVAAAFSDEPPYRLTEFPNTADVMG
;
A
#
# COMPACT_ATOMS: atom_id res chain seq x y z
N MET A 1 -4.96 35.82 -29.84
CA MET A 1 -5.90 34.77 -29.40
C MET A 1 -5.60 33.51 -30.19
N ALA A 2 -5.02 32.52 -29.51
CA ALA A 2 -5.14 31.08 -29.72
C ALA A 2 -4.18 30.42 -28.72
N GLU A 3 -4.64 30.22 -27.49
CA GLU A 3 -3.92 29.39 -26.52
C GLU A 3 -3.96 27.94 -27.01
N ALA A 4 -2.77 27.35 -27.16
CA ALA A 4 -2.63 25.94 -27.42
C ALA A 4 -3.16 25.17 -26.22
N ASN A 5 -4.30 24.51 -26.39
CA ASN A 5 -4.88 23.61 -25.42
C ASN A 5 -4.02 22.34 -25.36
N ALA A 6 -2.88 22.42 -24.68
CA ALA A 6 -2.12 21.26 -24.27
C ALA A 6 -2.91 20.60 -23.13
N GLY A 7 -3.91 19.81 -23.52
CA GLY A 7 -4.55 18.84 -22.63
C GLY A 7 -3.45 17.93 -22.09
N ARG A 8 -2.93 18.29 -20.92
CA ARG A 8 -1.99 17.47 -20.15
C ARG A 8 -2.78 16.23 -19.78
N LEU A 9 -2.64 15.17 -20.57
CA LEU A 9 -3.04 13.83 -20.16
C LEU A 9 -2.25 13.53 -18.88
N SER A 10 -2.83 13.87 -17.73
CA SER A 10 -2.36 13.40 -16.44
C SER A 10 -2.59 11.90 -16.47
N MET A 11 -1.56 11.15 -16.86
CA MET A 11 -1.53 9.71 -16.65
C MET A 11 -1.69 9.49 -15.15
N SER A 12 -2.91 9.22 -14.69
CA SER A 12 -3.15 8.76 -13.32
C SER A 12 -2.63 7.34 -13.27
N ALA A 13 -1.39 7.18 -12.83
CA ALA A 13 -0.84 5.86 -12.55
C ALA A 13 -1.64 5.24 -11.40
N VAL A 14 -1.91 3.95 -11.50
CA VAL A 14 -2.52 3.15 -10.43
C VAL A 14 -1.52 2.05 -10.07
N CYS A 15 -1.13 1.98 -8.80
CA CYS A 15 -0.19 0.99 -8.29
C CYS A 15 -0.90 0.08 -7.29
N LEU A 16 -0.92 -1.23 -7.57
CA LEU A 16 -1.33 -2.24 -6.61
C LEU A 16 -0.17 -2.49 -5.64
N ILE A 17 -0.43 -2.38 -4.34
CA ILE A 17 0.57 -2.68 -3.31
C ILE A 17 0.58 -4.18 -3.03
N ASP A 18 1.66 -4.85 -3.44
CA ASP A 18 1.93 -6.24 -3.09
C ASP A 18 2.33 -6.41 -1.61
N THR A 19 2.20 -7.63 -1.07
CA THR A 19 2.61 -8.00 0.28
C THR A 19 4.07 -7.68 0.54
N SER A 20 4.98 -7.98 -0.38
CA SER A 20 6.40 -7.69 -0.21
C SER A 20 6.70 -6.19 -0.10
N VAL A 21 5.95 -5.35 -0.83
CA VAL A 21 6.07 -3.89 -0.79
C VAL A 21 5.60 -3.38 0.58
N LEU A 22 4.44 -3.84 1.06
CA LEU A 22 3.92 -3.40 2.35
C LEU A 22 4.82 -3.86 3.51
N LEU A 23 5.36 -5.08 3.45
CA LEU A 23 6.32 -5.59 4.45
C LEU A 23 7.58 -4.70 4.54
N ASN A 24 8.08 -4.21 3.41
CA ASN A 24 9.20 -3.28 3.34
C ASN A 24 8.85 -1.90 3.91
N LEU A 25 7.69 -1.33 3.55
CA LEU A 25 7.20 -0.04 4.05
C LEU A 25 7.02 -0.05 5.58
N LEU A 26 6.50 -1.15 6.13
CA LEU A 26 6.29 -1.33 7.57
C LEU A 26 7.55 -1.74 8.35
N LYS A 27 8.65 -2.00 7.63
CA LYS A 27 9.92 -2.50 8.17
C LYS A 27 9.73 -3.78 8.99
N VAL A 28 8.99 -4.75 8.43
CA VAL A 28 8.75 -6.03 9.11
C VAL A 28 10.06 -6.82 9.23
N PRO A 29 10.49 -7.19 10.46
CA PRO A 29 11.76 -7.88 10.67
C PRO A 29 11.90 -9.16 9.85
N GLY A 30 13.06 -9.32 9.21
CA GLY A 30 13.36 -10.48 8.35
C GLY A 30 12.60 -10.49 7.01
N ARG A 31 11.77 -9.48 6.74
CA ARG A 31 10.93 -9.38 5.52
C ARG A 31 11.01 -8.00 4.86
N SER A 32 11.99 -7.17 5.22
CA SER A 32 12.13 -5.78 4.78
C SER A 32 13.53 -5.45 4.26
N GLN A 33 14.12 -6.34 3.46
CA GLN A 33 15.50 -6.22 2.96
C GLN A 33 15.70 -5.01 2.04
N ASP A 34 14.65 -4.59 1.33
CA ASP A 34 14.68 -3.55 0.29
C ASP A 34 14.00 -2.25 0.75
N ALA A 35 13.83 -2.06 2.06
CA ALA A 35 13.02 -0.98 2.63
C ALA A 35 13.40 0.41 2.11
N ALA A 36 14.70 0.69 1.94
CA ALA A 36 15.17 1.97 1.42
C ALA A 36 14.70 2.20 -0.04
N ALA A 37 14.91 1.22 -0.92
CA ALA A 37 14.53 1.31 -2.32
C ALA A 37 13.00 1.40 -2.48
N VAL A 38 12.25 0.61 -1.70
CA VAL A 38 10.79 0.64 -1.72
C VAL A 38 10.25 1.99 -1.24
N VAL A 39 10.80 2.56 -0.17
CA VAL A 39 10.39 3.90 0.32
C VAL A 39 10.69 4.98 -0.71
N THR A 40 11.86 4.94 -1.37
CA THR A 40 12.19 5.88 -2.46
C THR A 40 11.19 5.77 -3.61
N ALA A 41 10.97 4.56 -4.14
CA ALA A 41 10.04 4.35 -5.24
C ALA A 41 8.61 4.78 -4.87
N PHE A 42 8.16 4.43 -3.67
CA PHE A 42 6.85 4.85 -3.17
C PHE A 42 6.71 6.39 -3.16
N GLY A 43 7.74 7.11 -2.71
CA GLY A 43 7.78 8.58 -2.75
C GLY A 43 7.74 9.16 -4.16
N GLU A 44 8.47 8.56 -5.11
CA GLU A 44 8.48 8.96 -6.52
C GLU A 44 7.09 8.80 -7.17
N TYR A 45 6.41 7.68 -6.91
CA TYR A 45 5.05 7.44 -7.39
C TYR A 45 4.03 8.38 -6.71
N ALA A 46 4.17 8.63 -5.41
CA ALA A 46 3.32 9.59 -4.69
C ALA A 46 3.46 11.01 -5.27
N ALA A 47 4.69 11.43 -5.63
CA ALA A 47 4.96 12.75 -6.18
C ALA A 47 4.30 13.01 -7.56
N ILE A 48 3.98 11.95 -8.31
CA ILE A 48 3.26 12.04 -9.58
C ILE A 48 1.75 11.81 -9.44
N ASN A 49 1.19 11.90 -8.23
CA ASN A 49 -0.22 11.64 -7.91
C ASN A 49 -0.68 10.23 -8.32
N CYS A 50 0.19 9.23 -8.18
CA CYS A 50 -0.20 7.83 -8.32
C CYS A 50 -1.26 7.48 -7.27
N THR A 51 -2.29 6.74 -7.68
CA THR A 51 -3.24 6.13 -6.75
C THR A 51 -2.69 4.78 -6.30
N PHE A 52 -2.38 4.64 -5.01
CA PHE A 52 -1.98 3.34 -4.48
C PHE A 52 -3.20 2.57 -4.01
N ILE A 53 -3.43 1.43 -4.61
CA ILE A 53 -4.47 0.51 -4.24
C ILE A 53 -3.88 -0.52 -3.28
N LEU A 54 -4.44 -0.63 -2.08
CA LEU A 54 -4.07 -1.67 -1.11
C LEU A 54 -5.05 -2.85 -1.19
N PRO A 55 -4.65 -4.00 -1.77
CA PRO A 55 -5.50 -5.18 -1.87
C PRO A 55 -5.83 -5.78 -0.51
N MET A 56 -7.04 -6.29 -0.35
CA MET A 56 -7.42 -7.01 0.87
C MET A 56 -6.55 -8.24 1.15
N ALA A 57 -6.11 -8.96 0.11
CA ALA A 57 -5.17 -10.08 0.25
C ALA A 57 -3.84 -9.63 0.88
N THR A 58 -3.28 -8.51 0.40
CA THR A 58 -2.06 -7.88 0.94
C THR A 58 -2.18 -7.60 2.43
N ILE A 59 -3.34 -7.10 2.88
CA ILE A 59 -3.62 -6.82 4.30
C ILE A 59 -3.58 -8.12 5.11
N LEU A 60 -4.28 -9.17 4.67
CA LEU A 60 -4.35 -10.46 5.38
C LEU A 60 -2.99 -11.16 5.45
N GLU A 61 -2.26 -11.20 4.33
CA GLU A 61 -0.93 -11.82 4.26
C GLU A 61 0.10 -11.08 5.12
N THR A 62 0.08 -9.74 5.08
CA THR A 62 0.95 -8.90 5.92
C THR A 62 0.66 -9.12 7.40
N GLY A 63 -0.62 -9.14 7.79
CA GLY A 63 -1.02 -9.43 9.16
C GLY A 63 -0.52 -10.80 9.64
N ASN A 64 -0.63 -11.83 8.79
CA ASN A 64 -0.12 -13.17 9.09
C ASN A 64 1.41 -13.19 9.26
N HIS A 65 2.16 -12.50 8.39
CA HIS A 65 3.62 -12.38 8.54
C HIS A 65 4.03 -11.70 9.84
N ILE A 66 3.33 -10.64 10.25
CA ILE A 66 3.57 -9.96 11.52
C ILE A 66 3.26 -10.91 12.69
N ALA A 67 2.15 -11.64 12.64
CA ALA A 67 1.75 -12.58 13.69
C ALA A 67 2.79 -13.67 13.95
N GLN A 68 3.45 -14.16 12.88
CA GLN A 68 4.49 -15.18 12.94
C GLN A 68 5.86 -14.64 13.38
N ASN A 69 5.98 -13.33 13.65
CA ASN A 69 7.20 -12.77 14.19
C ASN A 69 7.40 -13.19 15.65
N GLY A 70 8.47 -13.93 15.91
CA GLY A 70 8.72 -14.61 17.19
C GLY A 70 8.99 -13.70 18.37
N ASN A 71 9.45 -12.46 18.15
CA ASN A 71 9.68 -11.49 19.23
C ASN A 71 8.41 -10.68 19.52
N GLY A 72 7.85 -10.82 20.72
CA GLY A 72 6.57 -10.22 21.11
C GLY A 72 6.54 -8.68 21.13
N SER A 73 7.60 -8.01 21.56
CA SER A 73 7.64 -6.53 21.58
C SER A 73 7.71 -5.97 20.17
N VAL A 74 8.60 -6.54 19.35
CA VAL A 74 8.77 -6.15 17.94
C VAL A 74 7.51 -6.45 17.13
N ARG A 75 6.85 -7.58 17.40
CA ARG A 75 5.54 -7.92 16.81
C ARG A 75 4.50 -6.85 17.13
N ARG A 76 4.40 -6.42 18.39
CA ARG A 76 3.43 -5.38 18.80
C ARG A 76 3.68 -4.06 18.09
N GLU A 77 4.94 -3.61 18.06
CA GLU A 77 5.32 -2.35 17.42
C GLU A 77 5.04 -2.38 15.90
N THR A 78 5.35 -3.51 15.26
CA THR A 78 5.08 -3.71 13.83
C THR A 78 3.58 -3.76 13.55
N ALA A 79 2.80 -4.45 14.39
CA ALA A 79 1.35 -4.49 14.28
C ALA A 79 0.71 -3.11 14.45
N GLN A 80 1.27 -2.25 15.29
CA GLN A 80 0.78 -0.89 15.45
C GLN A 80 0.97 -0.06 14.17
N ARG A 81 2.18 -0.07 13.59
CA ARG A 81 2.43 0.58 12.28
C ARG A 81 1.50 0.06 11.18
N PHE A 82 1.27 -1.26 11.18
CA PHE A 82 0.35 -1.89 10.24
C PHE A 82 -1.09 -1.38 10.39
N CYS A 83 -1.60 -1.32 11.63
CA CYS A 83 -2.94 -0.78 11.89
C CYS A 83 -3.04 0.70 11.49
N GLU A 84 -2.02 1.50 11.75
CA GLU A 84 -1.97 2.92 11.35
C GLU A 84 -2.01 3.07 9.82
N ALA A 85 -1.21 2.29 9.09
CA ALA A 85 -1.18 2.32 7.63
C ALA A 85 -2.51 1.86 6.99
N VAL A 86 -3.12 0.79 7.53
CA VAL A 86 -4.41 0.30 7.05
C VAL A 86 -5.52 1.32 7.35
N ALA A 87 -5.55 1.90 8.55
CA ALA A 87 -6.52 2.93 8.91
C ALA A 87 -6.40 4.17 8.02
N ALA A 88 -5.18 4.62 7.70
CA ALA A 88 -4.96 5.73 6.77
C ALA A 88 -5.53 5.43 5.36
N ALA A 89 -5.39 4.19 4.89
CA ALA A 89 -5.98 3.76 3.62
C ALA A 89 -7.53 3.73 3.64
N PHE A 90 -8.16 3.53 4.82
CA PHE A 90 -9.62 3.62 5.00
C PHE A 90 -10.15 5.05 5.01
N SER A 91 -9.32 6.03 5.38
CA SER A 91 -9.73 7.44 5.45
C SER A 91 -9.64 8.19 4.10
N ASP A 92 -9.29 7.48 3.01
CA ASP A 92 -9.01 8.04 1.67
C ASP A 92 -7.96 9.19 1.71
N GLU A 93 -7.09 9.17 2.73
CA GLU A 93 -6.00 10.14 2.84
C GLU A 93 -4.93 9.83 1.78
N PRO A 94 -4.49 10.85 1.02
CA PRO A 94 -3.47 10.63 0.00
C PRO A 94 -2.20 9.98 0.58
N PRO A 95 -1.56 9.03 -0.12
CA PRO A 95 -1.85 8.61 -1.50
C PRO A 95 -2.60 7.26 -1.60
N TYR A 96 -3.18 6.76 -0.50
CA TYR A 96 -3.75 5.42 -0.42
C TYR A 96 -5.24 5.37 -0.74
N ARG A 97 -5.65 4.33 -1.46
CA ARG A 97 -7.03 3.88 -1.63
C ARG A 97 -7.12 2.40 -1.36
N LEU A 98 -8.20 1.95 -0.74
CA LEU A 98 -8.46 0.52 -0.57
C LEU A 98 -9.15 -0.08 -1.79
N THR A 99 -8.84 -1.34 -2.11
CA THR A 99 -9.78 -2.14 -2.90
C THR A 99 -10.95 -2.55 -2.01
N GLU A 100 -12.16 -2.50 -2.56
CA GLU A 100 -13.28 -3.22 -1.96
C GLU A 100 -13.04 -4.73 -2.04
N PHE A 101 -13.55 -5.48 -1.06
CA PHE A 101 -13.56 -6.93 -1.11
C PHE A 101 -14.53 -7.35 -2.23
N PRO A 102 -14.13 -8.19 -3.20
CA PRO A 102 -15.05 -8.66 -4.22
C PRO A 102 -16.20 -9.41 -3.54
N ASN A 103 -17.44 -9.14 -3.95
CA ASN A 103 -18.58 -9.84 -3.38
C ASN A 103 -18.47 -11.33 -3.72
N THR A 104 -18.97 -12.20 -2.85
CA THR A 104 -19.08 -13.64 -3.12
C THR A 104 -19.74 -13.92 -4.48
N ALA A 105 -20.70 -13.07 -4.88
CA ALA A 105 -21.33 -13.13 -6.21
C ALA A 105 -20.35 -12.87 -7.37
N ASP A 106 -19.35 -12.00 -7.20
CA ASP A 106 -18.35 -11.67 -8.22
C ASP A 106 -17.29 -12.76 -8.36
N VAL A 107 -17.03 -13.52 -7.29
CA VAL A 107 -16.02 -14.58 -7.23
C VAL A 107 -16.58 -15.93 -7.72
N MET A 108 -17.86 -16.18 -7.49
CA MET A 108 -18.50 -17.48 -7.78
C MET A 108 -19.30 -17.50 -9.09
N GLY A 109 -19.01 -16.59 -10.02
CA GLY A 109 -19.69 -16.44 -11.32
C GLY A 109 -20.01 -17.75 -12.03
#